data_AF-A0A497IHJ4-F1
#
_entry.id   AF-A0A497IHJ4-F1
#
_cell.length_a   1.000
_cell.length_b   1.000
_cell.length_c   1.000
_cell.angle_alpha   90.00
_cell.angle_beta   90.00
_cell.angle_gamma   90.00
#
_symmetry.space_group_name_H-M   'P 1'
#
loop_
_entity.id
_entity.type
_entity.pdbx_description
1 polymer ?
#
loop_
_entity_poly.entity_id
_entity_poly.type
_entity_poly.pdbx_seq_one_letter_code
_entity_poly.pdbx_strand_id
1 'polypeptide(L)'
;MEPIIYAIAEMFGKIECEYKEMTNPKPALPEDLEPIEKRIWQMMIENTGCHILDSGGAYGRNWERNRHRDFKSEPACYIEVWGDYINVYYSTFHYLTNFLDVTEKSERYNKEFHENADKPENQSKSWLKLMEEYGEVVNTYNYENIIDQVLQYVIFEDEEGDFFIILQIHGGCDVRGGYTDPQIFALYEPDYFHIAQSDVSAVCTGCGNNWYSDDAGIHYYYDGCTANEKPVEEWWTLDEEKNEVTCKCGSKVEFYVMEL
;
A
#
# COMPACT_ATOMS: atom_id res chain seq x y z
N MET A 1 33.95 -21.19 -5.47
CA MET A 1 34.10 -19.75 -5.75
C MET A 1 32.77 -19.03 -5.52
N GLU A 2 31.65 -19.60 -5.97
CA GLU A 2 30.28 -19.11 -5.70
C GLU A 2 29.91 -18.91 -4.22
N PRO A 3 30.25 -19.82 -3.26
CA PRO A 3 29.81 -19.66 -1.86
C PRO A 3 30.42 -18.44 -1.17
N ILE A 4 31.61 -18.03 -1.60
CA ILE A 4 32.31 -16.86 -1.05
C ILE A 4 31.63 -15.58 -1.52
N ILE A 5 31.14 -15.54 -2.77
CA ILE A 5 30.45 -14.36 -3.32
C ILE A 5 29.11 -14.15 -2.61
N TYR A 6 28.33 -15.22 -2.40
CA TYR A 6 27.07 -15.14 -1.64
C TYR A 6 27.31 -14.69 -0.20
N ALA A 7 28.28 -15.28 0.50
CA ALA A 7 28.60 -14.89 1.87
C ALA A 7 29.05 -13.42 1.99
N ILE A 8 29.81 -12.92 1.00
CA ILE A 8 30.23 -11.51 0.95
C ILE A 8 29.02 -10.60 0.69
N ALA A 9 28.13 -10.96 -0.24
CA ALA A 9 26.93 -10.18 -0.54
C ALA A 9 25.98 -10.09 0.67
N GLU A 10 25.75 -11.20 1.37
CA GLU A 10 24.96 -11.24 2.61
C GLU A 10 25.59 -10.38 3.70
N MET A 11 26.91 -10.46 3.88
CA MET A 11 27.62 -9.66 4.87
C MET A 11 27.50 -8.16 4.58
N PHE A 12 27.65 -7.73 3.32
CA PHE A 12 27.47 -6.33 2.94
C PHE A 12 26.03 -5.86 3.16
N GLY A 13 25.04 -6.67 2.77
CA GLY A 13 23.63 -6.37 3.02
C GLY A 13 23.33 -6.20 4.51
N LYS A 14 23.90 -7.06 5.36
CA LYS A 14 23.74 -6.97 6.81
C LYS A 14 24.38 -5.72 7.41
N ILE A 15 25.61 -5.39 7.01
CA ILE A 15 26.31 -4.16 7.46
C ILE A 15 25.53 -2.91 7.03
N GLU A 16 25.03 -2.89 5.79
CA GLU A 16 24.18 -1.80 5.30
C GLU A 16 22.91 -1.69 6.14
N CYS A 17 22.24 -2.82 6.41
CA CYS A 17 21.01 -2.87 7.20
C CYS A 17 21.22 -2.33 8.62
N GLU A 18 22.29 -2.76 9.29
CA GLU A 18 22.65 -2.26 10.62
C GLU A 18 22.92 -0.75 10.60
N TYR A 19 23.64 -0.26 9.59
CA TYR A 19 23.87 1.17 9.42
C TYR A 19 22.55 1.94 9.20
N LYS A 20 21.67 1.43 8.34
CA LYS A 20 20.38 2.06 8.02
C LYS A 20 19.44 2.08 9.22
N GLU A 21 19.43 1.03 10.04
CA GLU A 21 18.73 0.99 11.33
C GLU A 21 19.26 2.04 12.30
N MET A 22 20.59 2.17 12.40
CA MET A 22 21.20 3.18 13.27
C MET A 22 20.87 4.61 12.82
N THR A 23 20.81 4.88 11.52
CA THR A 23 20.52 6.21 10.99
C THR A 23 19.02 6.52 10.93
N ASN A 24 18.17 5.51 10.89
CA ASN A 24 16.71 5.64 10.85
C ASN A 24 16.10 4.76 11.93
N PRO A 25 16.33 5.03 13.23
CA PRO A 25 15.88 4.14 14.30
C PRO A 25 14.35 4.01 14.29
N LYS A 26 13.83 2.82 14.66
CA LYS A 26 12.39 2.60 14.78
C LYS A 26 11.78 3.59 15.77
N PRO A 27 10.84 4.46 15.35
CA PRO A 27 10.25 5.45 16.23
C PRO A 27 9.32 4.78 17.25
N ALA A 28 9.06 5.49 18.35
CA ALA A 28 7.92 5.16 19.19
C ALA A 28 6.62 5.42 18.39
N LEU A 29 5.62 4.58 18.61
CA LEU A 29 4.31 4.76 17.99
C LEU A 29 3.54 5.89 18.70
N PRO A 30 2.70 6.66 17.99
CA PRO A 30 1.74 7.56 18.62
C PRO A 30 0.86 6.84 19.65
N GLU A 31 0.49 7.53 20.73
CA GLU A 31 -0.25 6.94 21.85
C GLU A 31 -1.74 6.75 21.55
N ASP A 32 -2.30 7.50 20.60
CA ASP A 32 -3.71 7.58 20.26
C ASP A 32 -4.11 6.66 19.09
N LEU A 33 -3.28 5.67 18.75
CA LEU A 33 -3.58 4.72 17.68
C LEU A 33 -4.58 3.66 18.13
N GLU A 34 -5.61 3.44 17.31
CA GLU A 34 -6.49 2.28 17.42
C GLU A 34 -5.72 0.96 17.13
N PRO A 35 -6.24 -0.21 17.55
CA PRO A 35 -5.53 -1.48 17.37
C PRO A 35 -5.11 -1.78 15.93
N ILE A 36 -5.99 -1.53 14.95
CA ILE A 36 -5.69 -1.71 13.54
C ILE A 36 -4.62 -0.72 13.05
N GLU A 37 -4.79 0.58 13.35
CA GLU A 37 -3.82 1.63 13.02
C GLU A 37 -2.43 1.26 13.55
N LYS A 38 -2.36 0.78 14.80
CA LYS A 38 -1.12 0.37 15.43
C LYS A 38 -0.45 -0.79 14.69
N ARG A 39 -1.22 -1.80 14.27
CA ARG A 39 -0.67 -2.98 13.55
C ARG A 39 -0.17 -2.58 12.17
N ILE A 40 -0.94 -1.81 11.40
CA ILE A 40 -0.54 -1.33 10.07
C ILE A 40 0.69 -0.42 10.17
N TRP A 41 0.71 0.51 11.12
CA TRP A 41 1.87 1.37 11.37
C TRP A 41 3.13 0.56 11.65
N GLN A 42 3.02 -0.47 12.50
CA GLN A 42 4.13 -1.36 12.83
C GLN A 42 4.70 -2.06 11.60
N MET A 43 3.84 -2.54 10.69
CA MET A 43 4.25 -3.14 9.42
C MET A 43 4.94 -2.10 8.53
N MET A 44 4.37 -0.90 8.37
CA MET A 44 4.93 0.14 7.49
C MET A 44 6.35 0.60 7.89
N ILE A 45 6.70 0.55 9.18
CA ILE A 45 8.02 0.93 9.71
C ILE A 45 8.96 -0.26 9.97
N GLU A 46 8.50 -1.48 9.72
CA GLU A 46 9.27 -2.70 9.92
C GLU A 46 10.48 -2.73 9.00
N ASN A 47 11.64 -3.05 9.56
CA ASN A 47 12.82 -3.24 8.73
C ASN A 47 12.76 -4.60 8.05
N THR A 48 12.58 -4.56 6.73
CA THR A 48 12.46 -5.73 5.86
C THR A 48 13.78 -6.16 5.23
N GLY A 49 14.90 -5.68 5.79
CA GLY A 49 16.26 -6.00 5.38
C GLY A 49 16.86 -5.00 4.39
N CYS A 50 18.15 -5.21 4.10
CA CYS A 50 18.89 -4.50 3.06
C CYS A 50 19.67 -5.52 2.24
N HIS A 51 19.39 -5.60 0.94
CA HIS A 51 20.09 -6.51 0.05
C HIS A 51 20.70 -5.75 -1.12
N ILE A 52 21.86 -6.18 -1.61
CA ILE A 52 22.52 -5.46 -2.73
C ILE A 52 21.69 -5.49 -4.03
N LEU A 53 20.90 -6.56 -4.22
CA LEU A 53 19.98 -6.70 -5.36
C LEU A 53 18.64 -5.98 -5.14
N ASP A 54 18.44 -5.36 -3.98
CA ASP A 54 17.34 -4.45 -3.67
C ASP A 54 17.60 -3.07 -4.31
N SER A 55 17.99 -3.07 -5.59
CA SER A 55 18.50 -1.89 -6.33
C SER A 55 19.57 -1.09 -5.57
N GLY A 56 20.33 -1.75 -4.69
CA GLY A 56 21.32 -1.13 -3.81
C GLY A 56 20.76 -0.04 -2.88
N GLY A 57 19.44 -0.02 -2.63
CA GLY A 57 18.80 1.06 -1.87
C GLY A 57 18.94 2.44 -2.53
N ALA A 58 19.11 2.51 -3.85
CA ALA A 58 19.43 3.75 -4.59
C ALA A 58 18.46 4.90 -4.32
N TYR A 59 17.19 4.60 -4.04
CA TYR A 59 16.13 5.57 -3.78
C TYR A 59 15.73 5.64 -2.30
N GLY A 60 16.45 4.92 -1.43
CA GLY A 60 16.02 4.60 -0.08
C GLY A 60 14.94 3.50 -0.06
N ARG A 61 14.82 2.81 1.07
CA ARG A 61 13.79 1.78 1.29
C ARG A 61 12.51 2.40 1.85
N ASN A 62 11.37 1.80 1.54
CA ASN A 62 10.09 2.28 2.06
C ASN A 62 10.11 2.37 3.59
N TRP A 63 10.60 1.35 4.29
CA TRP A 63 10.65 1.38 5.75
C TRP A 63 11.54 2.51 6.30
N GLU A 64 12.63 2.86 5.60
CA GLU A 64 13.51 3.97 6.00
C GLU A 64 12.76 5.31 5.94
N ARG A 65 11.99 5.54 4.86
CA ARG A 65 11.19 6.76 4.67
C ARG A 65 9.99 6.80 5.64
N ASN A 66 9.32 5.67 5.79
CA ASN A 66 8.12 5.51 6.62
C ASN A 66 8.38 5.82 8.10
N ARG A 67 9.60 5.64 8.61
CA ARG A 67 9.97 6.00 9.99
C ARG A 67 9.96 7.51 10.28
N HIS A 68 9.86 8.35 9.25
CA HIS A 68 9.80 9.81 9.37
C HIS A 68 8.44 10.40 8.97
N ARG A 69 7.43 9.54 8.76
CA ARG A 69 6.07 9.92 8.34
C ARG A 69 5.10 9.87 9.51
N ASP A 70 4.04 10.67 9.41
CA ASP A 70 2.90 10.65 10.32
C ASP A 70 1.65 10.31 9.51
N PHE A 71 1.47 9.01 9.24
CA PHE A 71 0.46 8.52 8.32
C PHE A 71 -0.96 8.93 8.70
N LYS A 72 -1.27 9.00 10.00
CA LYS A 72 -2.60 9.35 10.50
C LYS A 72 -2.96 10.80 10.19
N SER A 73 -1.96 11.69 10.20
CA SER A 73 -2.15 13.12 9.88
C SER A 73 -2.08 13.43 8.37
N GLU A 74 -1.47 12.53 7.59
CA GLU A 74 -1.36 12.66 6.14
C GLU A 74 -2.74 12.48 5.47
N PRO A 75 -2.97 13.11 4.31
CA PRO A 75 -4.24 12.94 3.59
C PRO A 75 -4.40 11.49 3.09
N ALA A 76 -5.62 10.96 3.15
CA ALA A 76 -5.96 9.65 2.58
C ALA A 76 -5.78 9.61 1.07
N CYS A 77 -6.08 10.72 0.39
CA CYS A 77 -5.93 10.87 -1.06
C CYS A 77 -5.03 12.08 -1.38
N TYR A 78 -4.08 11.87 -2.28
CA TYR A 78 -3.24 12.94 -2.83
C TYR A 78 -2.93 12.68 -4.29
N ILE A 79 -2.42 13.69 -4.98
CA ILE A 79 -2.07 13.59 -6.40
C ILE A 79 -0.64 14.02 -6.65
N GLU A 80 -0.06 13.49 -7.72
CA GLU A 80 1.12 14.06 -8.36
C GLU A 80 0.78 14.39 -9.82
N VAL A 81 1.19 15.58 -10.25
CA VAL A 81 1.05 16.01 -11.63
C VAL A 81 2.40 15.86 -12.32
N TRP A 82 2.42 15.20 -13.48
CA TRP A 82 3.62 14.99 -14.29
C TRP A 82 3.33 15.38 -15.73
N GLY A 83 3.72 16.59 -16.13
CA GLY A 83 3.36 17.15 -17.42
C GLY A 83 1.84 17.19 -17.62
N ASP A 84 1.35 16.42 -18.59
CA ASP A 84 -0.07 16.33 -18.93
C ASP A 84 -0.80 15.15 -18.23
N TYR A 85 -0.14 14.48 -17.28
CA TYR A 85 -0.67 13.33 -16.55
C TYR A 85 -0.91 13.65 -15.07
N ILE A 86 -1.88 12.97 -14.48
CA ILE A 86 -2.15 12.99 -13.04
C ILE A 86 -2.02 11.55 -12.55
N ASN A 87 -1.24 11.34 -11.49
CA ASN A 87 -1.30 10.13 -10.69
C ASN A 87 -2.09 10.44 -9.43
N VAL A 88 -3.06 9.60 -9.10
CA VAL A 88 -3.80 9.69 -7.85
C VAL A 88 -3.31 8.58 -6.93
N TYR A 89 -3.12 8.92 -5.67
CA TYR A 89 -2.61 8.02 -4.66
C TYR A 89 -3.59 7.91 -3.49
N TYR A 90 -3.94 6.68 -3.13
CA TYR A 90 -4.54 6.30 -1.87
C TYR A 90 -3.42 5.89 -0.93
N SER A 91 -3.26 6.63 0.16
CA SER A 91 -2.34 6.27 1.24
C SER A 91 -2.61 4.85 1.73
N THR A 92 -1.59 4.00 1.66
CA THR A 92 -1.63 2.60 2.11
C THR A 92 -2.10 2.46 3.55
N PHE A 93 -1.70 3.38 4.43
CA PHE A 93 -2.15 3.38 5.83
C PHE A 93 -3.68 3.49 5.92
N HIS A 94 -4.23 4.61 5.42
CA HIS A 94 -5.67 4.90 5.39
C HIS A 94 -6.47 3.81 4.68
N TYR A 95 -6.01 3.34 3.51
CA TYR A 95 -6.64 2.23 2.79
C TYR A 95 -6.75 0.97 3.65
N LEU A 96 -5.64 0.51 4.24
CA LEU A 96 -5.65 -0.71 5.04
C LEU A 96 -6.48 -0.55 6.32
N THR A 97 -6.42 0.60 6.99
CA THR A 97 -7.23 0.86 8.19
C THR A 97 -8.72 1.01 7.91
N ASN A 98 -9.09 1.36 6.66
CA ASN A 98 -10.49 1.48 6.25
C ASN A 98 -11.17 0.13 6.01
N PHE A 99 -10.43 -0.88 5.55
CA PHE A 99 -11.00 -2.17 5.15
C PHE A 99 -10.70 -3.33 6.09
N LEU A 100 -9.65 -3.22 6.91
CA LEU A 100 -9.16 -4.30 7.74
C LEU A 100 -9.46 -4.05 9.21
N ASP A 101 -9.57 -5.14 9.97
CA ASP A 101 -9.69 -5.04 11.42
C ASP A 101 -8.90 -6.15 12.14
N VAL A 102 -8.53 -5.86 13.38
CA VAL A 102 -7.87 -6.79 14.30
C VAL A 102 -8.91 -7.36 15.25
N THR A 103 -9.39 -8.56 14.93
CA THR A 103 -10.35 -9.32 15.74
C THR A 103 -9.69 -10.47 16.48
N GLU A 104 -10.35 -11.01 17.52
CA GLU A 104 -9.87 -12.21 18.22
C GLU A 104 -9.61 -13.39 17.27
N LYS A 105 -10.44 -13.53 16.24
CA LYS A 105 -10.34 -14.59 15.23
C LYS A 105 -9.13 -14.37 14.32
N SER A 106 -8.88 -13.13 13.88
CA SER A 106 -7.68 -12.79 13.11
C SER A 106 -6.38 -12.98 13.92
N GLU A 107 -6.40 -12.67 15.22
CA GLU A 107 -5.25 -12.91 16.11
C GLU A 107 -4.97 -14.39 16.32
N ARG A 108 -6.02 -15.21 16.43
CA ARG A 108 -5.88 -16.67 16.45
C ARG A 108 -5.22 -17.17 15.18
N TYR A 109 -5.69 -16.73 14.00
CA TYR A 109 -5.10 -17.16 12.74
C TYR A 109 -3.66 -16.66 12.55
N ASN A 110 -3.35 -15.43 12.95
CA ASN A 110 -1.97 -14.93 12.98
C ASN A 110 -1.06 -15.88 13.75
N LYS A 111 -1.46 -16.22 14.98
CA LYS A 111 -0.70 -17.12 15.82
C LYS A 111 -0.51 -18.50 15.17
N GLU A 112 -1.59 -19.10 14.68
CA GLU A 112 -1.55 -20.42 14.03
C GLU A 112 -0.67 -20.42 12.77
N PHE A 113 -0.72 -19.35 11.97
CA PHE A 113 0.10 -19.17 10.78
C PHE A 113 1.60 -19.13 11.13
N HIS A 114 2.00 -18.32 12.12
CA HIS A 114 3.40 -18.24 12.55
C HIS A 114 3.86 -19.53 13.24
N GLU A 115 3.03 -20.17 14.06
CA GLU A 115 3.35 -21.49 14.65
C GLU A 115 3.54 -22.56 13.56
N ASN A 116 2.77 -22.48 12.47
CA ASN A 116 2.95 -23.36 11.31
C ASN A 116 4.26 -23.06 10.55
N ALA A 117 4.61 -21.79 10.40
CA ALA A 117 5.85 -21.37 9.74
C ALA A 117 7.10 -21.84 10.51
N ASP A 118 7.04 -21.86 11.84
CA ASP A 118 8.15 -22.27 12.71
C ASP A 118 8.42 -23.79 12.70
N LYS A 119 7.52 -24.60 12.15
CA LYS A 119 7.69 -26.07 12.06
C LYS A 119 8.92 -26.43 11.22
N PRO A 120 9.70 -27.46 11.61
CA PRO A 120 10.94 -27.82 10.91
C PRO A 120 10.80 -28.04 9.40
N GLU A 121 9.66 -28.59 8.95
CA GLU A 121 9.35 -28.81 7.54
C GLU A 121 9.09 -27.52 6.73
N ASN A 122 8.81 -26.41 7.42
CA ASN A 122 8.45 -25.11 6.82
C ASN A 122 9.56 -24.06 6.96
N GLN A 123 10.57 -24.28 7.80
CA GLN A 123 11.66 -23.31 8.03
C GLN A 123 12.48 -22.94 6.76
N SER A 124 12.45 -23.78 5.73
CA SER A 124 13.12 -23.49 4.44
C SER A 124 12.21 -22.82 3.41
N LYS A 125 10.91 -22.71 3.69
CA LYS A 125 9.94 -22.05 2.81
C LYS A 125 10.00 -20.54 3.04
N SER A 126 9.81 -19.79 1.97
CA SER A 126 9.58 -18.35 2.07
C SER A 126 8.17 -18.05 2.59
N TRP A 127 7.96 -16.84 3.11
CA TRP A 127 6.62 -16.35 3.45
C TRP A 127 5.62 -16.49 2.30
N LEU A 128 6.03 -16.07 1.10
CA LEU A 128 5.26 -16.26 -0.12
C LEU A 128 4.80 -17.71 -0.29
N LYS A 129 5.71 -18.67 -0.09
CA LYS A 129 5.38 -20.09 -0.30
C LYS A 129 4.38 -20.62 0.72
N LEU A 130 4.40 -20.08 1.94
CA LEU A 130 3.43 -20.41 2.99
C LEU A 130 2.07 -19.77 2.71
N MET A 131 2.05 -18.52 2.22
CA MET A 131 0.82 -17.83 1.85
C MET A 131 0.10 -18.53 0.69
N GLU A 132 0.83 -19.04 -0.30
CA GLU A 132 0.28 -19.85 -1.41
C GLU A 132 -0.50 -21.08 -0.95
N GLU A 133 -0.32 -21.56 0.29
CA GLU A 133 -1.10 -22.68 0.83
C GLU A 133 -2.54 -22.29 1.16
N TYR A 134 -2.83 -20.99 1.29
CA TYR A 134 -4.16 -20.45 1.60
C TYR A 134 -4.95 -19.99 0.37
N GLY A 135 -4.29 -19.74 -0.77
CA GLY A 135 -4.96 -19.25 -1.96
C GLY A 135 -4.02 -18.61 -2.99
N GLU A 136 -4.62 -17.91 -3.94
CA GLU A 136 -3.90 -17.14 -4.96
C GLU A 136 -3.26 -15.90 -4.35
N VAL A 137 -1.97 -15.71 -4.60
CA VAL A 137 -1.23 -14.54 -4.12
C VAL A 137 -1.39 -13.41 -5.13
N VAL A 138 -1.94 -12.30 -4.65
CA VAL A 138 -2.01 -11.04 -5.36
C VAL A 138 -0.80 -10.19 -4.96
N ASN A 139 -0.20 -9.52 -5.95
CA ASN A 139 0.82 -8.50 -5.71
C ASN A 139 0.41 -7.25 -6.49
N THR A 140 0.15 -6.14 -5.80
CA THR A 140 -0.41 -4.93 -6.43
C THR A 140 0.53 -4.33 -7.46
N TYR A 141 1.83 -4.61 -7.41
CA TYR A 141 2.76 -4.22 -8.47
C TYR A 141 2.41 -4.76 -9.86
N ASN A 142 1.72 -5.91 -9.93
CA ASN A 142 1.35 -6.54 -11.20
C ASN A 142 0.08 -5.94 -11.82
N TYR A 143 -0.54 -4.94 -11.19
CA TYR A 143 -1.81 -4.36 -11.60
C TYR A 143 -1.74 -2.83 -11.52
N GLU A 144 -2.46 -2.16 -12.41
CA GLU A 144 -2.73 -0.74 -12.27
C GLU A 144 -3.62 -0.49 -11.05
N ASN A 145 -3.14 0.33 -10.12
CA ASN A 145 -3.85 0.70 -8.89
C ASN A 145 -3.36 2.04 -8.36
N ILE A 146 -4.09 2.62 -7.40
CA ILE A 146 -3.78 3.92 -6.79
C ILE A 146 -3.07 3.80 -5.43
N ILE A 147 -2.74 2.60 -4.94
CA ILE A 147 -2.15 2.46 -3.60
C ILE A 147 -0.68 2.93 -3.64
N ASP A 148 -0.28 3.77 -2.69
CA ASP A 148 1.04 4.42 -2.70
C ASP A 148 2.22 3.52 -2.27
N GLN A 149 1.94 2.31 -1.81
CA GLN A 149 2.94 1.31 -1.47
C GLN A 149 2.48 -0.08 -1.90
N VAL A 150 3.40 -0.89 -2.44
CA VAL A 150 3.08 -2.23 -2.94
C VAL A 150 2.63 -3.15 -1.81
N LEU A 151 1.55 -3.90 -2.05
CA LEU A 151 1.01 -4.92 -1.18
C LEU A 151 1.16 -6.30 -1.82
N GLN A 152 1.38 -7.31 -0.99
CA GLN A 152 1.32 -8.71 -1.36
C GLN A 152 0.40 -9.45 -0.40
N TYR A 153 -0.63 -10.13 -0.92
CA TYR A 153 -1.63 -10.73 -0.06
C TYR A 153 -2.33 -11.96 -0.65
N VAL A 154 -3.00 -12.69 0.25
CA VAL A 154 -3.94 -13.77 -0.07
C VAL A 154 -5.21 -13.52 0.72
N ILE A 155 -6.37 -13.53 0.05
CA ILE A 155 -7.68 -13.51 0.71
C ILE A 155 -8.20 -14.95 0.79
N PHE A 156 -8.70 -15.33 1.95
CA PHE A 156 -9.32 -16.64 2.17
C PHE A 156 -10.60 -16.51 3.00
N GLU A 157 -11.51 -17.45 2.79
CA GLU A 157 -12.74 -17.61 3.55
C GLU A 157 -12.56 -18.78 4.52
N ASP A 158 -13.00 -18.61 5.76
CA ASP A 158 -12.95 -19.67 6.75
C ASP A 158 -14.19 -20.59 6.71
N GLU A 159 -14.26 -21.58 7.62
CA GLU A 159 -15.39 -22.53 7.65
C GLU A 159 -16.74 -21.90 8.03
N GLU A 160 -16.72 -20.72 8.66
CA GLU A 160 -17.91 -19.98 9.09
C GLU A 160 -18.39 -18.97 8.03
N GLY A 161 -17.63 -18.80 6.96
CA GLY A 161 -17.91 -17.84 5.88
C GLY A 161 -17.37 -16.44 6.12
N ASP A 162 -16.50 -16.26 7.13
CA ASP A 162 -15.83 -14.99 7.38
C ASP A 162 -14.58 -14.87 6.50
N PHE A 163 -14.36 -13.69 5.93
CA PHE A 163 -13.18 -13.42 5.09
C PHE A 163 -12.02 -12.87 5.92
N PHE A 164 -10.82 -13.33 5.57
CA PHE A 164 -9.56 -12.91 6.14
C PHE A 164 -8.55 -12.64 5.02
N ILE A 165 -7.55 -11.83 5.35
CA ILE A 165 -6.44 -11.52 4.45
C ILE A 165 -5.12 -11.79 5.15
N ILE A 166 -4.22 -12.54 4.51
CA ILE A 166 -2.80 -12.63 4.88
C ILE A 166 -2.08 -11.58 4.06
N LEU A 167 -1.48 -10.57 4.72
CA LEU A 167 -0.96 -9.37 4.08
C LEU A 167 0.52 -9.15 4.41
N GLN A 168 1.29 -8.76 3.41
CA GLN A 168 2.62 -8.19 3.53
C GLN A 168 2.68 -6.82 2.84
N ILE A 169 3.43 -5.89 3.42
CA ILE A 169 3.68 -4.56 2.83
C ILE A 169 5.12 -4.53 2.31
N HIS A 170 5.34 -3.96 1.12
CA HIS A 170 6.68 -3.84 0.56
C HIS A 170 7.49 -2.75 1.26
N GLY A 171 8.35 -3.12 2.20
CA GLY A 171 9.26 -2.21 2.92
C GLY A 171 10.58 -1.91 2.20
N GLY A 172 10.90 -2.63 1.11
CA GLY A 172 12.19 -2.58 0.42
C GLY A 172 12.36 -1.42 -0.58
N CYS A 173 13.32 -1.58 -1.50
CA CYS A 173 13.59 -0.68 -2.63
C CYS A 173 13.30 -1.36 -3.99
N ASP A 174 13.19 -2.69 -4.02
CA ASP A 174 12.93 -3.53 -5.17
C ASP A 174 11.84 -4.54 -4.84
N VAL A 175 10.82 -4.61 -5.69
CA VAL A 175 9.59 -5.38 -5.46
C VAL A 175 9.78 -6.90 -5.36
N ARG A 176 10.97 -7.42 -5.73
CA ARG A 176 11.28 -8.85 -5.67
C ARG A 176 11.62 -9.34 -4.26
N GLY A 177 11.74 -8.45 -3.29
CA GLY A 177 12.00 -8.78 -1.89
C GLY A 177 11.64 -7.63 -0.95
N GLY A 178 12.02 -7.75 0.33
CA GLY A 178 11.82 -6.67 1.29
C GLY A 178 10.36 -6.47 1.71
N TYR A 179 9.56 -7.52 1.75
CA TYR A 179 8.22 -7.52 2.33
C TYR A 179 8.29 -7.73 3.84
N THR A 180 7.33 -7.16 4.57
CA THR A 180 7.16 -7.38 6.02
C THR A 180 6.89 -8.84 6.33
N ASP A 181 7.03 -9.23 7.58
CA ASP A 181 6.42 -10.48 8.04
C ASP A 181 4.89 -10.44 7.78
N PRO A 182 4.28 -11.55 7.34
CA PRO A 182 2.86 -11.58 7.03
C PRO A 182 2.03 -11.35 8.27
N GLN A 183 0.93 -10.61 8.13
CA GLN A 183 -0.06 -10.40 9.19
C GLN A 183 -1.45 -10.73 8.65
N ILE A 184 -2.27 -11.37 9.48
CA ILE A 184 -3.63 -11.78 9.17
C ILE A 184 -4.63 -10.79 9.77
N PHE A 185 -5.59 -10.32 8.97
CA PHE A 185 -6.64 -9.41 9.38
C PHE A 185 -8.01 -9.95 9.01
N ALA A 186 -9.04 -9.54 9.75
CA ALA A 186 -10.41 -9.70 9.27
C ALA A 186 -10.65 -8.74 8.10
N LEU A 187 -11.40 -9.21 7.11
CA LEU A 187 -11.76 -8.44 5.91
C LEU A 187 -13.28 -8.53 5.74
N TYR A 188 -14.00 -7.45 5.95
CA TYR A 188 -15.47 -7.50 5.91
C TYR A 188 -16.05 -7.41 4.50
N GLU A 189 -15.40 -6.64 3.63
CA GLU A 189 -15.92 -6.28 2.31
C GLU A 189 -14.86 -6.55 1.23
N PRO A 190 -14.61 -7.83 0.85
CA PRO A 190 -13.55 -8.19 -0.08
C PRO A 190 -13.72 -7.57 -1.48
N ASP A 191 -14.96 -7.43 -1.95
CA ASP A 191 -15.24 -6.80 -3.24
C ASP A 191 -14.86 -5.31 -3.22
N TYR A 192 -15.28 -4.57 -2.18
CA TYR A 192 -14.93 -3.15 -2.04
C TYR A 192 -13.45 -2.94 -1.77
N PHE A 193 -12.79 -3.86 -1.07
CA PHE A 193 -11.33 -3.83 -0.91
C PHE A 193 -10.64 -3.80 -2.27
N HIS A 194 -11.09 -4.59 -3.25
CA HIS A 194 -10.53 -4.57 -4.60
C HIS A 194 -10.95 -3.34 -5.41
N ILE A 195 -12.23 -2.97 -5.39
CA ILE A 195 -12.74 -1.81 -6.15
C ILE A 195 -12.03 -0.51 -5.73
N ALA A 196 -11.81 -0.33 -4.43
CA ALA A 196 -11.14 0.86 -3.90
C ALA A 196 -9.67 1.02 -4.33
N GLN A 197 -9.06 -0.01 -4.94
CA GLN A 197 -7.70 0.07 -5.49
C GLN A 197 -7.64 0.81 -6.84
N SER A 198 -8.77 1.01 -7.51
CA SER A 198 -8.85 1.67 -8.82
C SER A 198 -9.83 2.84 -8.86
N ASP A 199 -10.82 2.87 -7.94
CA ASP A 199 -11.87 3.87 -7.95
C ASP A 199 -11.40 5.22 -7.42
N VAL A 200 -11.59 6.25 -8.23
CA VAL A 200 -11.26 7.64 -7.90
C VAL A 200 -12.43 8.53 -8.27
N SER A 201 -12.81 9.42 -7.35
CA SER A 201 -13.74 10.52 -7.64
C SER A 201 -12.98 11.85 -7.68
N ALA A 202 -13.38 12.76 -8.56
CA ALA A 202 -12.82 14.09 -8.67
C ALA A 202 -13.96 15.12 -8.71
N VAL A 203 -13.93 16.13 -7.83
CA VAL A 203 -15.00 17.12 -7.72
C VAL A 203 -14.44 18.54 -7.76
N CYS A 204 -15.02 19.38 -8.62
CA CYS A 204 -14.71 20.79 -8.63
C CYS A 204 -15.40 21.53 -7.47
N THR A 205 -14.61 22.16 -6.60
CA THR A 205 -15.09 22.88 -5.41
C THR A 205 -15.93 24.12 -5.71
N GLY A 206 -15.86 24.66 -6.92
CA GLY A 206 -16.59 25.86 -7.32
C GLY A 206 -17.92 25.59 -8.02
N CYS A 207 -17.91 24.72 -9.05
CA CYS A 207 -19.09 24.46 -9.88
C CYS A 207 -19.80 23.14 -9.57
N GLY A 208 -19.24 22.30 -8.69
CA GLY A 208 -19.83 21.02 -8.29
C GLY A 208 -19.81 19.94 -9.36
N ASN A 209 -19.13 20.17 -10.49
CA ASN A 209 -18.92 19.12 -11.48
C ASN A 209 -18.08 18.00 -10.85
N ASN A 210 -18.49 16.78 -11.10
CA ASN A 210 -17.89 15.56 -10.61
C ASN A 210 -17.48 14.66 -11.79
N TRP A 211 -16.37 13.98 -11.62
CA TRP A 211 -15.87 12.95 -12.51
C TRP A 211 -15.51 11.73 -11.67
N TYR A 212 -15.57 10.55 -12.27
CA TYR A 212 -15.10 9.32 -11.66
C TYR A 212 -14.20 8.55 -12.62
N SER A 213 -13.31 7.76 -12.07
CA SER A 213 -12.47 6.78 -12.76
C SER A 213 -12.61 5.46 -12.03
N ASP A 214 -12.70 4.38 -12.79
CA ASP A 214 -12.73 2.98 -12.34
C ASP A 214 -11.45 2.22 -12.78
N ASP A 215 -10.44 2.95 -13.23
CA ASP A 215 -9.22 2.43 -13.83
C ASP A 215 -7.96 3.16 -13.34
N ALA A 216 -7.94 3.48 -12.04
CA ALA A 216 -6.81 4.09 -11.34
C ALA A 216 -6.42 5.49 -11.85
N GLY A 217 -7.42 6.28 -12.28
CA GLY A 217 -7.22 7.65 -12.74
C GLY A 217 -6.74 7.78 -14.19
N ILE A 218 -6.78 6.68 -14.98
CA ILE A 218 -6.38 6.72 -16.39
C ILE A 218 -7.46 7.40 -17.24
N HIS A 219 -8.72 7.04 -17.06
CA HIS A 219 -9.85 7.66 -17.75
C HIS A 219 -10.86 8.23 -16.75
N TYR A 220 -11.32 9.45 -17.00
CA TYR A 220 -12.33 10.12 -16.19
C TYR A 220 -13.64 10.31 -16.95
N TYR A 221 -14.72 9.83 -16.36
CA TYR A 221 -16.08 9.95 -16.86
C TYR A 221 -16.82 11.03 -16.08
N TYR A 222 -17.52 11.92 -16.78
CA TYR A 222 -18.32 12.96 -16.14
C TYR A 222 -19.62 12.38 -15.55
N ASP A 223 -19.83 12.56 -14.24
CA ASP A 223 -21.00 12.02 -13.52
C ASP A 223 -22.12 13.07 -13.37
N GLY A 224 -22.61 13.58 -14.51
CA GLY A 224 -23.68 14.56 -14.56
C GLY A 224 -24.95 14.08 -15.24
N CYS A 225 -26.12 14.48 -14.74
CA CYS A 225 -27.44 14.08 -15.26
C CYS A 225 -27.82 14.60 -16.67
N THR A 226 -26.91 15.24 -17.40
CA THR A 226 -27.20 15.80 -18.73
C THR A 226 -26.13 15.38 -19.73
N ALA A 227 -26.56 15.08 -20.95
CA ALA A 227 -25.75 14.62 -22.10
C ALA A 227 -24.63 15.58 -22.59
N ASN A 228 -24.19 16.52 -21.75
CA ASN A 228 -23.05 17.39 -22.01
C ASN A 228 -21.81 16.74 -21.38
N GLU A 229 -21.11 15.95 -22.18
CA GLU A 229 -19.79 15.43 -21.82
C GLU A 229 -18.87 16.59 -21.41
N LYS A 230 -18.07 16.36 -20.38
CA LYS A 230 -17.07 17.31 -19.89
C LYS A 230 -15.70 16.63 -19.88
N PRO A 231 -15.07 16.46 -21.06
CA PRO A 231 -13.77 15.80 -21.15
C PRO A 231 -12.74 16.56 -20.30
N VAL A 232 -11.95 15.83 -19.51
CA VAL A 232 -11.02 16.43 -18.55
C VAL A 232 -9.96 17.27 -19.25
N GLU A 233 -9.58 16.93 -20.48
CA GLU A 233 -8.59 17.66 -21.30
C GLU A 233 -9.06 19.07 -21.67
N GLU A 234 -10.38 19.32 -21.72
CA GLU A 234 -10.94 20.64 -21.99
C GLU A 234 -11.37 21.41 -20.73
N TRP A 235 -11.46 20.69 -19.60
CA TRP A 235 -12.03 21.18 -18.35
C TRP A 235 -11.01 21.35 -17.24
N TRP A 236 -9.88 20.66 -17.30
CA TRP A 236 -8.85 20.68 -16.28
C TRP A 236 -7.60 21.37 -16.81
N THR A 237 -6.93 22.09 -15.92
CA THR A 237 -5.61 22.65 -16.12
C THR A 237 -4.73 22.13 -15.01
N LEU A 238 -3.63 21.49 -15.37
CA LEU A 238 -2.71 20.85 -14.43
C LEU A 238 -1.58 21.80 -14.05
N ASP A 239 -1.24 21.84 -12.76
CA ASP A 239 -0.14 22.61 -12.20
C ASP A 239 0.86 21.64 -11.54
N GLU A 240 1.93 21.32 -12.27
CA GLU A 240 3.01 20.41 -11.83
C GLU A 240 3.77 20.93 -10.62
N GLU A 241 3.97 22.26 -10.51
CA GLU A 241 4.72 22.82 -9.37
C GLU A 241 3.93 22.72 -8.06
N LYS A 242 2.61 22.71 -8.13
CA LYS A 242 1.74 22.64 -6.94
C LYS A 242 1.08 21.29 -6.72
N ASN A 243 1.18 20.36 -7.66
CA ASN A 243 0.36 19.15 -7.72
C ASN A 243 -1.14 19.49 -7.56
N GLU A 244 -1.61 20.43 -8.39
CA GLU A 244 -3.00 20.89 -8.34
C GLU A 244 -3.68 20.81 -9.70
N VAL A 245 -4.99 20.55 -9.66
CA VAL A 245 -5.86 20.57 -10.83
C VAL A 245 -6.87 21.70 -10.67
N THR A 246 -6.93 22.56 -11.67
CA THR A 246 -7.90 23.67 -11.72
C THR A 246 -8.96 23.38 -12.77
N CYS A 247 -10.23 23.46 -12.39
CA CYS A 247 -11.35 23.37 -13.29
C CYS A 247 -11.48 24.64 -14.14
N LYS A 248 -12.06 24.54 -15.33
CA LYS A 248 -12.36 25.64 -16.25
C LYS A 248 -13.12 26.82 -15.64
N CYS A 249 -13.86 26.60 -14.55
CA CYS A 249 -14.51 27.67 -13.80
C CYS A 249 -13.55 28.50 -12.92
N GLY A 250 -12.28 28.11 -12.83
CA GLY A 250 -11.22 28.75 -12.03
C GLY A 250 -11.08 28.22 -10.60
N SER A 251 -11.81 27.18 -10.22
CA SER A 251 -11.75 26.57 -8.88
C SER A 251 -11.00 25.24 -8.89
N LYS A 252 -10.43 24.84 -7.74
CA LYS A 252 -9.69 23.58 -7.57
C LYS A 252 -10.59 22.35 -7.80
N VAL A 253 -10.01 21.30 -8.36
CA VAL A 253 -10.57 19.95 -8.39
C VAL A 253 -9.92 19.16 -7.25
N GLU A 254 -10.75 18.62 -6.37
CA GLU A 254 -10.32 17.75 -5.27
C GLU A 254 -10.59 16.29 -5.63
N PHE A 255 -9.70 15.40 -5.22
CA PHE A 255 -9.77 13.97 -5.48
C PHE A 255 -10.13 13.23 -4.20
N TYR A 256 -10.96 12.21 -4.35
CA TYR A 256 -11.46 11.38 -3.26
C TYR A 256 -11.36 9.92 -3.65
N VAL A 257 -11.13 9.10 -2.65
CA VAL A 257 -11.06 7.64 -2.74
C VAL A 257 -12.19 7.04 -1.92
N MET A 258 -12.45 5.75 -2.08
CA MET A 258 -13.49 5.05 -1.34
C MET A 258 -13.06 4.83 0.12
N GLU A 259 -13.79 5.45 1.04
CA GLU A 259 -13.73 5.23 2.49
C GLU A 259 -15.10 4.68 2.97
N LEU A 260 -15.09 3.76 3.94
CA LEU A 260 -16.28 3.04 4.44
C LEU A 260 -16.92 3.73 5.65
#